data_AF-A0A085AF46-F1
#
_entry.id   AF-A0A085AF46-F1
#
_cell.length_a   1.000
_cell.length_b   1.000
_cell.length_c   1.000
_cell.angle_alpha   90.00
_cell.angle_beta   90.00
_cell.angle_gamma   90.00
#
_symmetry.space_group_name_H-M   'P 1'
#
loop_
_entity.id
_entity.type
_entity.pdbx_description
1 polymer ?
#
loop_
_entity_poly.entity_id
_entity_poly.type
_entity_poly.pdbx_seq_one_letter_code
_entity_poly.pdbx_strand_id
1 'polypeptide(L)'
;MGVARLEDYRKPPSEVVEHRVAELDDGYTKTANTLLEAVMLSGLTQHQLLIVMAVWRKTYGYNKKMDWIGNEQFSELTGMAATKCSTAKNELIRMGVLIQEGRHVGMNKNISEWKTKVNRIGKTFTESVKQTFTESVKQTFTESVKQTFTESVKPTFTESVKGSLPNQSNTKDNIQKTINTNTPLPPKGGCVEVSKPEKRKTVRINYNEYLEAYNEIVGDRLPHAVEINAERQRKLKKLINSLATKNIDGYRAYVKAFMAAARPFHFGDNDRGWVATFDYLLQPRVLTAIREGTL
;
A
#
# COMPACT_ATOMS: atom_id res chain seq x y z
N MET A 1 39.73 -51.91 35.85
CA MET A 1 38.59 -52.06 34.93
C MET A 1 37.45 -51.20 35.45
N GLY A 2 37.38 -49.94 35.02
CA GLY A 2 36.36 -49.00 35.49
C GLY A 2 35.04 -49.27 34.78
N VAL A 3 33.97 -49.55 35.54
CA VAL A 3 32.65 -49.85 35.00
C VAL A 3 31.97 -48.52 34.63
N ALA A 4 31.74 -48.28 33.34
CA ALA A 4 30.99 -47.11 32.87
C ALA A 4 29.56 -47.16 33.46
N ARG A 5 29.09 -46.07 34.05
CA ARG A 5 27.76 -45.99 34.66
C ARG A 5 26.73 -45.72 33.55
N LEU A 6 25.52 -46.24 33.69
CA LEU A 6 24.43 -46.07 32.69
C LEU A 6 24.11 -44.58 32.41
N GLU A 7 24.44 -43.72 33.37
CA GLU A 7 24.31 -42.26 33.31
C GLU A 7 25.21 -41.62 32.25
N ASP A 8 26.36 -42.23 31.95
CA ASP A 8 27.33 -41.74 30.97
C ASP A 8 26.83 -41.88 29.52
N TYR A 9 25.77 -42.67 29.30
CA TYR A 9 25.09 -42.85 28.01
C TYR A 9 23.80 -42.04 27.89
N ARG A 10 23.42 -41.27 28.91
CA ARG A 10 22.20 -40.45 28.87
C ARG A 10 22.46 -39.22 27.99
N LYS A 11 22.00 -39.29 26.74
CA LYS A 11 21.95 -38.15 25.82
C LYS A 11 21.36 -36.95 26.56
N PRO A 12 22.03 -35.77 26.57
CA PRO A 12 21.46 -34.59 27.21
C PRO A 12 20.08 -34.32 26.59
N PRO A 13 19.07 -33.94 27.39
CA PRO A 13 17.74 -33.67 26.86
C PRO A 13 17.91 -32.63 25.76
N SER A 14 17.55 -33.01 24.54
CA SER A 14 17.54 -32.08 23.42
C SER A 14 16.54 -30.99 23.78
N GLU A 15 17.04 -29.78 24.06
CA GLU A 15 16.18 -28.60 24.14
C GLU A 15 15.41 -28.54 22.83
N VAL A 16 14.10 -28.78 22.90
CA VAL A 16 13.21 -28.59 21.77
C VAL A 16 13.18 -27.08 21.53
N VAL A 17 14.05 -26.60 20.65
CA VAL A 17 14.02 -25.21 20.18
C VAL A 17 12.77 -25.10 19.31
N GLU A 18 11.65 -24.78 19.93
CA GLU A 18 10.41 -24.43 19.23
C GLU A 18 10.72 -23.29 18.26
N HIS A 19 10.79 -23.61 16.97
CA HIS A 19 10.94 -22.61 15.92
C HIS A 19 9.63 -21.83 15.85
N ARG A 20 9.56 -20.70 16.56
CA ARG A 20 8.47 -19.74 16.39
C ARG A 20 8.58 -19.10 15.01
N VAL A 21 7.75 -19.56 14.09
CA VAL A 21 7.56 -18.92 12.79
C VAL A 21 6.65 -17.71 12.98
N ALA A 22 7.04 -16.55 12.44
CA ALA A 22 6.21 -15.35 12.50
C ALA A 22 5.01 -15.49 11.57
N GLU A 23 3.85 -15.85 12.11
CA GLU A 23 2.60 -15.97 11.37
C GLU A 23 1.73 -14.72 11.50
N LEU A 24 0.93 -14.42 10.47
CA LEU A 24 -0.02 -13.29 10.54
C LEU A 24 -1.17 -13.54 11.52
N ASP A 25 -1.38 -14.79 11.93
CA ASP A 25 -2.39 -15.19 12.92
C ASP A 25 -2.00 -14.69 14.34
N ASP A 26 -0.71 -14.41 14.60
CA ASP A 26 -0.21 -13.75 15.83
C ASP A 26 -0.47 -12.23 15.85
N GLY A 27 -1.14 -11.71 14.81
CA GLY A 27 -1.50 -10.31 14.66
C GLY A 27 -0.47 -9.51 13.86
N TYR A 28 -0.88 -8.30 13.46
CA TYR A 28 -0.05 -7.40 12.69
C TYR A 28 -0.32 -5.94 13.07
N THR A 29 0.69 -5.09 12.88
CA THR A 29 0.57 -3.65 13.10
C THR A 29 0.28 -2.95 11.77
N LYS A 30 -0.93 -2.40 11.62
CA LYS A 30 -1.32 -1.67 10.40
C LYS A 30 -0.79 -0.24 10.43
N THR A 31 0.09 0.10 9.49
CA THR A 31 0.65 1.47 9.35
C THR A 31 0.43 1.98 7.93
N ALA A 32 0.42 3.31 7.76
CA ALA A 32 0.38 3.91 6.43
C ALA A 32 1.76 3.77 5.76
N ASN A 33 1.81 3.29 4.51
CA ASN A 33 3.08 3.11 3.79
C ASN A 33 3.89 4.40 3.72
N THR A 34 3.22 5.55 3.53
CA THR A 34 3.87 6.87 3.50
C THR A 34 4.58 7.20 4.82
N LEU A 35 4.00 6.80 5.96
CA LEU A 35 4.62 7.00 7.26
C LEU A 35 5.79 6.04 7.47
N LEU A 36 5.66 4.78 7.03
CA LEU A 36 6.74 3.81 7.07
C LEU A 36 7.94 4.26 6.21
N GLU A 37 7.69 4.69 4.99
CA GLU A 37 8.70 5.23 4.07
C GLU A 37 9.37 6.48 4.64
N ALA A 38 8.60 7.40 5.24
CA ALA A 38 9.14 8.59 5.89
C ALA A 38 10.08 8.23 7.04
N VAL A 39 9.74 7.23 7.87
CA VAL A 39 10.61 6.73 8.94
C VAL A 39 11.89 6.13 8.35
N MET A 40 11.79 5.27 7.33
CA MET A 40 12.96 4.67 6.69
C MET A 40 13.92 5.71 6.10
N LEU A 41 13.38 6.76 5.46
CA LEU A 41 14.18 7.80 4.83
C LEU A 41 14.65 8.88 5.81
N SER A 42 14.05 9.02 6.98
CA SER A 42 14.34 10.14 7.91
C SER A 42 15.77 10.15 8.48
N GLY A 43 16.53 9.05 8.34
CA GLY A 43 17.90 8.96 8.86
C GLY A 43 17.97 8.96 10.38
N LEU A 44 16.95 8.38 11.03
CA LEU A 44 16.90 8.16 12.48
C LEU A 44 17.98 7.18 12.91
N THR A 45 18.46 7.34 14.15
CA THR A 45 19.39 6.38 14.75
C THR A 45 18.68 5.06 15.08
N GLN A 46 19.46 4.00 15.33
CA GLN A 46 18.90 2.70 15.73
C GLN A 46 17.99 2.81 16.97
N HIS A 47 18.42 3.52 18.01
CA HIS A 47 17.61 3.71 19.21
C HIS A 47 16.31 4.47 18.92
N GLN A 48 16.36 5.51 18.08
CA GLN A 48 15.18 6.26 17.67
C GLN A 48 14.21 5.38 16.87
N LEU A 49 14.72 4.57 15.94
CA LEU A 49 13.90 3.63 15.17
C LEU A 49 13.22 2.60 16.08
N LEU A 50 13.93 2.04 17.05
CA LEU A 50 13.36 1.11 18.02
C LEU A 50 12.23 1.76 18.84
N ILE A 51 12.38 3.02 19.24
CA ILE A 51 11.30 3.75 19.93
C ILE A 51 10.11 3.99 19.01
N VAL A 52 10.31 4.36 17.74
CA VAL A 52 9.22 4.48 16.76
C VAL A 52 8.46 3.16 16.59
N MET A 53 9.18 2.05 16.46
CA MET A 53 8.59 0.71 16.36
C MET A 53 7.82 0.32 17.62
N ALA A 54 8.34 0.64 18.81
CA ALA A 54 7.66 0.40 20.09
C ALA A 54 6.38 1.24 20.20
N VAL A 55 6.42 2.52 19.79
CA VAL A 55 5.22 3.37 19.74
C VAL A 55 4.19 2.78 18.77
N TRP A 56 4.58 2.37 17.55
CA TRP A 56 3.66 1.69 16.63
C TRP A 56 3.04 0.43 17.23
N ARG A 57 3.85 -0.41 17.88
CA ARG A 57 3.36 -1.65 18.50
C ARG A 57 2.34 -1.38 19.60
N LYS A 58 2.51 -0.32 20.39
CA LYS A 58 1.62 0.06 21.50
C LYS A 58 0.43 0.94 21.08
N THR A 59 0.52 1.60 19.93
CA THR A 59 -0.58 2.44 19.39
C THR A 59 -1.33 1.71 18.27
N TYR A 60 -0.77 1.69 17.07
CA TYR A 60 -1.36 1.08 15.88
C TYR A 60 -1.55 -0.43 16.01
N GLY A 61 -0.71 -1.12 16.78
CA GLY A 61 -0.89 -2.54 17.10
C GLY A 61 -2.16 -2.82 17.91
N TYR A 62 -2.68 -1.82 18.61
CA TYR A 62 -3.97 -1.86 19.34
C TYR A 62 -5.03 -0.97 18.68
N ASN A 63 -4.80 -0.54 17.44
CA ASN A 63 -5.67 0.34 16.66
C ASN A 63 -5.99 1.69 17.35
N LYS A 64 -5.04 2.23 18.13
CA LYS A 64 -5.11 3.54 18.79
C LYS A 64 -4.23 4.58 18.08
N LYS A 65 -4.57 5.88 18.20
CA LYS A 65 -3.73 6.97 17.66
C LYS A 65 -2.56 7.34 18.57
N MET A 66 -2.81 7.36 19.88
CA MET A 66 -1.88 7.70 20.97
C MET A 66 -2.12 6.68 22.08
N ASP A 67 -1.11 6.39 22.90
CA ASP A 67 -1.28 5.60 24.12
C ASP A 67 -0.38 6.12 25.23
N TRP A 68 -0.71 5.82 26.48
CA TRP A 68 0.19 6.09 27.59
C TRP A 68 1.26 5.00 27.63
N ILE A 69 2.51 5.38 27.35
CA ILE A 69 3.64 4.44 27.28
C ILE A 69 4.71 4.89 28.27
N GLY A 70 4.95 4.05 29.28
CA GLY A 70 5.99 4.26 30.29
C GLY A 70 7.40 3.99 29.75
N ASN A 71 8.41 4.59 30.38
CA ASN A 71 9.81 4.35 29.99
C ASN A 71 10.23 2.88 30.23
N GLU A 72 9.68 2.23 31.24
CA GLU A 72 9.89 0.79 31.50
C GLU A 72 9.32 -0.08 30.38
N GLN A 73 8.13 0.24 29.86
CA GLN A 73 7.55 -0.46 28.71
C GLN A 73 8.41 -0.30 27.46
N PHE A 74 9.00 0.89 27.24
CA PHE A 74 9.97 1.06 26.16
C PHE A 74 11.23 0.21 26.37
N SER A 75 11.72 0.14 27.60
CA SER A 75 12.87 -0.68 27.98
C SER A 75 12.61 -2.17 27.68
N GLU A 76 11.44 -2.67 28.07
CA GLU A 76 11.03 -4.06 27.85
C GLU A 76 10.89 -4.39 26.35
N LEU A 77 10.25 -3.51 25.57
CA LEU A 77 10.02 -3.75 24.15
C LEU A 77 11.29 -3.64 23.30
N THR A 78 12.23 -2.78 23.69
CA THR A 78 13.41 -2.48 22.87
C THR A 78 14.68 -3.16 23.37
N GLY A 79 14.66 -3.72 24.59
CA GLY A 79 15.84 -4.27 25.27
C GLY A 79 16.88 -3.22 25.67
N MET A 80 16.57 -1.92 25.53
CA MET A 80 17.49 -0.83 25.88
C MET A 80 17.27 -0.36 27.32
N ALA A 81 18.31 0.19 27.95
CA ALA A 81 18.16 0.84 29.26
C ALA A 81 17.16 2.01 29.22
N ALA A 82 16.30 2.13 30.22
CA ALA A 82 15.24 3.14 30.30
C ALA A 82 15.73 4.59 30.08
N THR A 83 16.94 4.92 30.52
CA THR A 83 17.56 6.24 30.29
C THR A 83 17.76 6.52 28.80
N LYS A 84 18.25 5.53 28.04
CA LYS A 84 18.43 5.64 26.58
C LYS A 84 17.08 5.77 25.88
N CYS A 85 16.07 5.03 26.33
CA CYS A 85 14.71 5.15 25.81
C CYS A 85 14.14 6.56 26.02
N SER A 86 14.33 7.13 27.21
CA SER A 86 13.89 8.49 27.53
C SER A 86 14.56 9.52 26.63
N THR A 87 15.89 9.45 26.47
CA THR A 87 16.63 10.34 25.59
C THR A 87 16.15 10.24 24.14
N ALA A 88 16.07 9.03 23.59
CA ALA A 88 15.63 8.82 22.21
C ALA A 88 14.18 9.28 21.97
N LYS A 89 13.28 9.02 22.91
CA LYS A 89 11.89 9.50 22.87
C LYS A 89 11.83 11.03 22.83
N ASN A 90 12.56 11.70 23.71
CA ASN A 90 12.56 13.16 23.79
C ASN A 90 13.20 13.80 22.54
N GLU A 91 14.21 13.18 21.97
CA GLU A 91 14.78 13.59 20.69
C GLU A 91 13.76 13.50 19.55
N LEU A 92 13.01 12.40 19.45
CA LEU A 92 11.97 12.21 18.44
C LEU A 92 10.85 13.24 18.56
N ILE A 93 10.46 13.59 19.79
CA ILE A 93 9.47 14.66 20.06
C ILE A 93 10.03 16.01 19.61
N ARG A 94 11.29 16.32 19.96
CA ARG A 94 11.98 17.55 19.52
C ARG A 94 12.10 17.64 18.01
N MET A 95 12.28 16.50 17.34
CA MET A 95 12.31 16.39 15.88
C MET A 95 10.92 16.44 15.24
N GLY A 96 9.83 16.47 16.02
CA GLY A 96 8.45 16.49 15.52
C GLY A 96 7.99 15.15 14.91
N VAL A 97 8.75 14.06 15.10
CA VAL A 97 8.40 12.72 14.61
C VAL A 97 7.32 12.08 15.49
N LEU A 98 7.41 12.33 16.80
CA LEU A 98 6.40 11.93 17.78
C LEU A 98 5.67 13.15 18.30
N ILE A 99 4.39 12.96 18.62
CA ILE A 99 3.55 13.93 19.33
C ILE A 99 3.37 13.43 20.76
N GLN A 100 3.41 14.36 21.71
CA GLN A 100 3.13 14.09 23.12
C GLN A 100 1.97 14.97 23.59
N GLU A 101 0.94 14.33 24.14
CA GLU A 101 -0.20 14.98 24.78
C GLU A 101 -0.26 14.53 26.24
N GLY A 102 0.30 15.37 27.13
CA GLY A 102 0.51 15.01 28.53
C GLY A 102 1.42 13.79 28.67
N ARG A 103 0.86 12.68 29.16
CA ARG A 103 1.58 11.40 29.29
C ARG A 103 1.42 10.47 28.08
N HIS A 104 0.53 10.81 27.14
CA HIS A 104 0.28 9.99 25.96
C HIS A 104 1.27 10.36 24.86
N VAL A 105 1.74 9.34 24.14
CA VAL A 105 2.69 9.47 23.03
C VAL A 105 2.13 8.75 21.81
N GLY A 106 2.36 9.33 20.64
CA GLY A 106 1.98 8.73 19.36
C GLY A 106 2.73 9.36 18.20
N MET A 107 2.45 8.86 17.00
CA MET A 107 3.17 9.29 15.80
C MET A 107 2.59 10.57 15.22
N ASN A 108 3.47 11.49 14.81
CA ASN A 108 3.07 12.63 14.00
C ASN A 108 2.79 12.17 12.57
N LYS A 109 1.57 12.36 12.08
CA LYS A 109 1.20 12.00 10.69
C LYS A 109 1.58 13.09 9.68
N ASN A 110 1.84 14.31 10.14
CA ASN A 110 2.28 15.40 9.28
C ASN A 110 3.80 15.34 9.08
N ILE A 111 4.24 14.56 8.08
CA ILE A 111 5.66 14.32 7.78
C ILE A 111 6.40 15.63 7.47
N SER A 112 5.72 16.65 6.95
CA SER A 112 6.30 17.96 6.63
C SER A 112 6.86 18.70 7.84
N GLU A 113 6.33 18.43 9.04
CA GLU A 113 6.77 19.06 10.29
C GLU A 113 8.05 18.42 10.86
N TRP A 114 8.49 17.29 10.31
CA TRP A 114 9.60 16.53 10.86
C TRP A 114 10.94 17.20 10.57
N LYS A 115 11.70 17.53 11.61
CA LYS A 115 13.03 18.14 11.52
C LYS A 115 14.14 17.08 11.41
N THR A 116 14.01 16.19 10.42
CA THR A 116 14.94 15.07 10.17
C THR A 116 16.00 15.44 9.12
N LYS A 117 17.06 14.63 9.01
CA LYS A 117 18.18 14.91 8.09
C LYS A 117 17.72 14.99 6.63
N VAL A 118 16.77 14.13 6.24
CA VAL A 118 16.29 14.05 4.85
C VAL A 118 15.22 15.08 4.50
N ASN A 119 14.43 15.60 5.45
CA ASN A 119 13.58 16.77 5.17
C ASN A 119 14.44 18.01 4.81
N ARG A 120 15.68 18.07 5.31
CA ARG A 120 16.63 19.14 4.95
C ARG A 120 17.23 18.95 3.55
N ILE A 121 17.50 17.71 3.13
CA ILE A 121 18.15 17.37 1.85
C ILE A 121 17.13 17.27 0.70
N GLY A 122 15.96 16.69 0.94
CA GLY A 122 14.91 16.53 -0.07
C GLY A 122 14.30 17.87 -0.49
N LYS A 123 14.14 18.82 0.45
CA LYS A 123 13.65 20.17 0.16
C LYS A 123 14.67 20.99 -0.63
N THR A 124 15.95 20.95 -0.22
CA THR A 124 17.03 21.66 -0.91
C THR A 124 17.35 21.08 -2.28
N PHE A 125 17.32 19.75 -2.46
CA PHE A 125 17.55 19.12 -3.76
C PHE A 125 16.38 19.34 -4.73
N THR A 126 15.13 19.25 -4.26
CA THR A 126 13.98 19.51 -5.15
C THR A 126 13.82 21.00 -5.48
N GLU A 127 14.16 21.91 -4.58
CA GLU A 127 14.20 23.36 -4.87
C GLU A 127 15.37 23.72 -5.80
N SER A 128 16.58 23.17 -5.58
CA SER A 128 17.73 23.46 -6.43
C SER A 128 17.57 22.89 -7.84
N VAL A 129 17.03 21.67 -7.97
CA VAL A 129 16.75 21.06 -9.29
C VAL A 129 15.62 21.81 -9.99
N LYS A 130 14.57 22.24 -9.28
CA LYS A 130 13.52 23.07 -9.89
C LYS A 130 14.07 24.41 -10.35
N GLN A 131 14.92 25.09 -9.58
CA GLN A 131 15.53 26.37 -10.00
C GLN A 131 16.49 26.19 -11.17
N THR A 132 17.46 25.28 -11.07
CA THR A 132 18.45 25.03 -12.14
C THR A 132 17.80 24.53 -13.43
N PHE A 133 16.79 23.67 -13.36
CA PHE A 133 16.08 23.20 -14.56
C PHE A 133 15.22 24.31 -15.16
N THR A 134 14.56 25.13 -14.34
CA THR A 134 13.73 26.24 -14.85
C THR A 134 14.58 27.36 -15.47
N GLU A 135 15.74 27.68 -14.88
CA GLU A 135 16.69 28.65 -15.44
C GLU A 135 17.37 28.10 -16.69
N SER A 136 17.86 26.86 -16.67
CA SER A 136 18.54 26.26 -17.83
C SER A 136 17.60 26.10 -19.02
N VAL A 137 16.34 25.69 -18.80
CA VAL A 137 15.35 25.58 -19.88
C VAL A 137 14.91 26.95 -20.38
N LYS A 138 14.75 27.96 -19.51
CA LYS A 138 14.47 29.33 -19.97
C LYS A 138 15.62 29.90 -20.79
N GLN A 139 16.86 29.67 -20.37
CA GLN A 139 18.05 30.21 -21.04
C GLN A 139 18.28 29.52 -22.39
N THR A 140 18.25 28.17 -22.43
CA THR A 140 18.42 27.39 -23.67
C THR A 140 17.28 27.58 -24.65
N PHE A 141 16.03 27.73 -24.20
CA PHE A 141 14.90 28.02 -25.09
C PHE A 141 14.95 29.45 -25.63
N THR A 142 15.39 30.43 -24.83
CA THR A 142 15.50 31.83 -25.28
C THR A 142 16.67 32.02 -26.25
N GLU A 143 17.80 31.33 -26.03
CA GLU A 143 18.94 31.35 -26.96
C GLU A 143 18.67 30.57 -28.24
N SER A 144 18.08 29.36 -28.14
CA SER A 144 17.78 28.55 -29.33
C SER A 144 16.72 29.19 -30.22
N VAL A 145 15.69 29.84 -29.64
CA VAL A 145 14.67 30.56 -30.41
C VAL A 145 15.24 31.84 -31.01
N LYS A 146 16.13 32.57 -30.32
CA LYS A 146 16.80 33.75 -30.91
C LYS A 146 17.69 33.35 -32.07
N GLN A 147 18.50 32.31 -31.91
CA GLN A 147 19.47 31.87 -32.92
C GLN A 147 18.78 31.34 -34.19
N THR A 148 17.75 30.48 -34.04
CA THR A 148 16.99 29.95 -35.19
C THR A 148 16.18 31.02 -35.93
N PHE A 149 15.66 32.05 -35.25
CA PHE A 149 14.96 33.15 -35.92
C PHE A 149 15.91 34.12 -36.64
N THR A 150 17.15 34.31 -36.15
CA THR A 150 18.12 35.20 -36.80
C THR A 150 18.88 34.57 -37.96
N GLU A 151 19.19 33.27 -37.91
CA GLU A 151 19.93 32.58 -38.98
C GLU A 151 19.04 32.11 -40.13
N SER A 152 17.80 31.68 -39.85
CA SER A 152 16.97 31.05 -40.89
C SER A 152 15.92 31.96 -41.52
N VAL A 153 15.57 33.10 -40.91
CA VAL A 153 14.49 33.99 -41.40
C VAL A 153 15.03 35.27 -42.05
N LYS A 154 16.28 35.68 -41.80
CA LYS A 154 16.84 36.90 -42.41
C LYS A 154 17.29 36.76 -43.88
N PRO A 155 17.96 35.67 -44.33
CA PRO A 155 18.38 35.59 -45.72
C PRO A 155 17.22 35.19 -46.66
N THR A 156 16.29 34.35 -46.21
CA THR A 156 15.22 33.80 -47.08
C THR A 156 14.08 34.79 -47.36
N PHE A 157 13.89 35.83 -46.53
CA PHE A 157 12.88 36.87 -46.77
C PHE A 157 13.44 38.12 -47.48
N THR A 158 14.77 38.23 -47.63
CA THR A 158 15.41 39.39 -48.28
C THR A 158 15.73 39.20 -49.76
N GLU A 159 15.65 37.97 -50.28
CA GLU A 159 15.88 37.69 -51.70
C GLU A 159 14.58 37.64 -52.54
N SER A 160 13.43 37.36 -51.92
CA SER A 160 12.15 37.20 -52.63
C SER A 160 11.30 38.48 -52.76
N VAL A 161 11.82 39.66 -52.40
CA VAL A 161 11.07 40.94 -52.40
C VAL A 161 11.63 41.99 -53.39
N LYS A 162 12.63 41.65 -54.21
CA LYS A 162 13.19 42.61 -55.21
C LYS A 162 12.46 42.69 -56.56
N GLY A 163 11.28 42.11 -56.69
CA GLY A 163 10.55 42.04 -57.96
C GLY A 163 9.08 42.44 -57.88
N SER A 164 8.75 43.56 -57.24
CA SER A 164 7.58 44.41 -57.59
C SER A 164 7.37 45.44 -56.48
N LEU A 165 7.69 46.71 -56.79
CA LEU A 165 7.10 47.86 -56.11
C LEU A 165 5.89 48.32 -56.98
N PRO A 166 4.82 48.87 -56.39
CA PRO A 166 4.91 50.26 -56.01
C PRO A 166 4.32 50.65 -54.64
N ASN A 167 4.88 51.76 -54.18
CA ASN A 167 4.50 52.60 -53.05
C ASN A 167 3.00 52.94 -53.01
N GLN A 168 2.39 52.87 -51.82
CA GLN A 168 1.33 53.82 -51.44
C GLN A 168 1.08 53.86 -49.92
N SER A 169 1.48 54.99 -49.33
CA SER A 169 0.79 55.82 -48.34
C SER A 169 -0.25 55.25 -47.35
N ASN A 170 -0.02 55.61 -46.08
CA ASN A 170 -0.93 56.35 -45.17
C ASN A 170 -1.90 55.61 -44.21
N THR A 171 -1.71 56.00 -42.93
CA THR A 171 -2.71 56.40 -41.92
C THR A 171 -3.47 55.34 -41.10
N LYS A 172 -3.41 55.57 -39.77
CA LYS A 172 -4.31 55.23 -38.64
C LYS A 172 -5.32 54.10 -38.85
N ASP A 173 -5.40 53.19 -37.88
CA ASP A 173 -6.56 53.21 -36.97
C ASP A 173 -6.36 52.45 -35.65
N ASN A 174 -7.11 52.93 -34.67
CA ASN A 174 -7.23 52.58 -33.26
C ASN A 174 -8.34 51.51 -33.08
N ILE A 175 -8.46 50.93 -31.87
CA ILE A 175 -9.67 50.25 -31.30
C ILE A 175 -9.79 48.74 -31.68
N GLN A 176 -10.05 47.72 -30.83
CA GLN A 176 -10.43 47.53 -29.42
C GLN A 176 -10.08 46.11 -28.92
N LYS A 177 -10.08 45.94 -27.59
CA LYS A 177 -10.06 44.68 -26.81
C LYS A 177 -10.99 43.59 -27.33
N THR A 178 -10.62 42.31 -27.16
CA THR A 178 -11.42 41.28 -26.44
C THR A 178 -10.52 40.07 -26.12
N ILE A 179 -10.42 39.75 -24.83
CA ILE A 179 -9.82 38.52 -24.31
C ILE A 179 -10.90 37.44 -24.37
N ASN A 180 -10.65 36.35 -25.09
CA ASN A 180 -11.44 35.12 -24.98
C ASN A 180 -10.50 33.94 -24.74
N THR A 181 -10.54 33.43 -23.52
CA THR A 181 -10.04 32.13 -23.07
C THR A 181 -10.69 31.03 -23.89
N ASN A 182 -9.93 30.22 -24.63
CA ASN A 182 -10.28 28.85 -25.01
C ASN A 182 -9.02 28.09 -25.43
N THR A 183 -8.64 27.12 -24.60
CA THR A 183 -7.57 26.13 -24.82
C THR A 183 -7.92 25.21 -25.99
N PRO A 184 -7.05 25.05 -27.01
CA PRO A 184 -7.15 23.95 -27.97
C PRO A 184 -6.10 22.87 -27.67
N LEU A 185 -6.58 21.63 -27.53
CA LEU A 185 -5.76 20.40 -27.65
C LEU A 185 -5.20 20.26 -29.09
N PRO A 186 -4.04 19.62 -29.26
CA PRO A 186 -3.80 18.78 -30.44
C PRO A 186 -3.04 17.46 -30.08
N PRO A 187 -2.71 16.57 -31.03
CA PRO A 187 -3.58 15.61 -31.70
C PRO A 187 -3.14 14.14 -31.51
N LYS A 188 -4.00 13.18 -31.90
CA LYS A 188 -3.80 11.72 -31.85
C LYS A 188 -2.73 11.20 -32.83
N GLY A 189 -1.95 10.21 -32.38
CA GLY A 189 -1.21 9.19 -33.16
C GLY A 189 0.30 9.23 -32.91
N GLY A 190 1.04 8.16 -32.57
CA GLY A 190 0.79 6.74 -32.29
C GLY A 190 2.16 6.03 -32.13
N CYS A 191 2.22 4.94 -31.34
CA CYS A 191 3.37 4.03 -31.07
C CYS A 191 4.57 4.65 -30.29
N VAL A 192 5.11 4.10 -29.19
CA VAL A 192 5.11 2.78 -28.55
C VAL A 192 5.23 2.99 -27.02
N GLU A 193 4.31 2.45 -26.22
CA GLU A 193 4.43 2.45 -24.75
C GLU A 193 5.19 1.21 -24.26
N VAL A 194 6.39 1.43 -23.71
CA VAL A 194 7.01 0.47 -22.79
C VAL A 194 6.34 0.68 -21.43
N SER A 195 5.38 -0.20 -21.11
CA SER A 195 4.56 -0.10 -19.91
C SER A 195 5.38 -0.22 -18.62
N LYS A 196 5.45 0.89 -17.88
CA LYS A 196 5.89 0.96 -16.48
C LYS A 196 4.89 0.19 -15.59
N PRO A 197 5.33 -0.60 -14.59
CA PRO A 197 4.40 -1.44 -13.82
C PRO A 197 3.41 -0.58 -13.03
N GLU A 198 2.13 -0.72 -13.35
CA GLU A 198 1.03 -0.11 -12.60
C GLU A 198 1.01 -0.64 -11.16
N LYS A 199 0.95 0.28 -10.21
CA LYS A 199 0.74 -0.01 -8.79
C LYS A 199 -0.53 -0.86 -8.64
N ARG A 200 -0.41 -2.05 -8.04
CA ARG A 200 -1.55 -2.95 -7.76
C ARG A 200 -2.66 -2.18 -7.05
N LYS A 201 -3.79 -1.95 -7.75
CA LYS A 201 -5.03 -1.45 -7.17
C LYS A 201 -5.47 -2.43 -6.09
N THR A 202 -5.68 -1.97 -4.86
CA THR A 202 -6.25 -2.80 -3.80
C THR A 202 -7.68 -3.14 -4.20
N VAL A 203 -7.93 -4.39 -4.59
CA VAL A 203 -9.28 -4.87 -4.93
C VAL A 203 -10.12 -4.80 -3.65
N ARG A 204 -11.05 -3.85 -3.60
CA ARG A 204 -12.06 -3.76 -2.54
C ARG A 204 -13.02 -4.91 -2.75
N ILE A 205 -12.85 -5.99 -1.98
CA ILE A 205 -13.71 -7.18 -2.06
C ILE A 205 -15.11 -6.79 -1.57
N ASN A 206 -16.11 -6.90 -2.46
CA ASN A 206 -17.51 -6.74 -2.11
C ASN A 206 -18.06 -8.07 -1.58
N TYR A 207 -18.11 -8.24 -0.26
CA TYR A 207 -18.53 -9.51 0.34
C TYR A 207 -19.99 -9.87 0.06
N ASN A 208 -20.86 -8.89 -0.15
CA ASN A 208 -22.28 -9.14 -0.44
C ASN A 208 -22.45 -9.89 -1.77
N GLU A 209 -21.61 -9.60 -2.75
CA GLU A 209 -21.63 -10.26 -4.06
C GLU A 209 -21.34 -11.78 -3.95
N TYR A 210 -20.48 -12.17 -3.00
CA TYR A 210 -20.19 -13.58 -2.71
C TYR A 210 -21.32 -14.27 -1.95
N LEU A 211 -22.02 -13.54 -1.09
CA LEU A 211 -23.19 -14.03 -0.36
C LEU A 211 -24.34 -14.31 -1.34
N GLU A 212 -24.62 -13.36 -2.22
CA GLU A 212 -25.62 -13.47 -3.29
C GLU A 212 -25.27 -14.63 -4.22
N ALA A 213 -24.02 -14.76 -4.66
CA ALA A 213 -23.57 -15.86 -5.50
C ALA A 213 -23.73 -17.23 -4.83
N TYR A 214 -23.55 -17.32 -3.50
CA TYR A 214 -23.84 -18.56 -2.76
C TYR A 214 -25.34 -18.87 -2.79
N ASN A 215 -26.18 -17.91 -2.39
CA ASN A 215 -27.64 -18.10 -2.36
C ASN A 215 -28.20 -18.45 -3.75
N GLU A 216 -27.65 -17.87 -4.82
CA GLU A 216 -28.00 -18.15 -6.22
C GLU A 216 -27.68 -19.61 -6.62
N ILE A 217 -26.50 -20.12 -6.24
CA ILE A 217 -26.04 -21.45 -6.67
C ILE A 217 -26.70 -22.57 -5.85
N VAL A 218 -26.88 -22.38 -4.54
CA VAL A 218 -27.45 -23.42 -3.69
C VAL A 218 -28.96 -23.56 -3.88
N GLY A 219 -29.64 -22.48 -4.31
CA GLY A 219 -31.09 -22.48 -4.50
C GLY A 219 -31.80 -23.01 -3.26
N ASP A 220 -32.79 -23.87 -3.43
CA ASP A 220 -33.57 -24.43 -2.31
C ASP A 220 -32.91 -25.66 -1.65
N ARG A 221 -31.73 -26.08 -2.13
CA ARG A 221 -31.08 -27.31 -1.63
C ARG A 221 -30.32 -27.10 -0.33
N LEU A 222 -29.90 -25.88 -0.01
CA LEU A 222 -29.22 -25.55 1.24
C LEU A 222 -29.77 -24.26 1.84
N PRO A 223 -29.69 -24.08 3.17
CA PRO A 223 -30.11 -22.85 3.82
C PRO A 223 -29.37 -21.63 3.28
N HIS A 224 -30.13 -20.59 2.96
CA HIS A 224 -29.59 -19.29 2.54
C HIS A 224 -28.94 -18.57 3.71
N ALA A 225 -27.88 -17.84 3.40
CA ALA A 225 -27.23 -16.98 4.38
C ALA A 225 -27.80 -15.57 4.31
N VAL A 226 -28.34 -15.09 5.43
CA VAL A 226 -29.05 -13.81 5.55
C VAL A 226 -28.08 -12.62 5.64
N GLU A 227 -26.94 -12.78 6.32
CA GLU A 227 -26.01 -11.68 6.58
C GLU A 227 -24.53 -12.09 6.55
N ILE A 228 -23.67 -11.13 6.15
CA ILE A 228 -22.22 -11.27 6.21
C ILE A 228 -21.67 -10.58 7.46
N ASN A 229 -21.46 -11.36 8.53
CA ASN A 229 -20.85 -10.85 9.76
C ASN A 229 -19.31 -10.75 9.61
N ALA A 230 -18.65 -10.07 10.55
CA ALA A 230 -17.19 -9.87 10.51
C ALA A 230 -16.39 -11.19 10.52
N GLU A 231 -16.94 -12.25 11.11
CA GLU A 231 -16.30 -13.57 11.19
C GLU A 231 -16.38 -14.33 9.85
N ARG A 232 -17.56 -14.32 9.22
CA ARG A 232 -17.84 -14.83 7.86
C ARG A 232 -16.97 -14.12 6.84
N GLN A 233 -16.83 -12.80 6.94
CA GLN A 233 -15.92 -12.03 6.09
C GLN A 233 -14.47 -12.51 6.21
N ARG A 234 -13.99 -12.79 7.43
CA ARG A 234 -12.64 -13.32 7.65
C ARG A 234 -12.47 -14.71 7.05
N LYS A 235 -13.40 -15.63 7.31
CA LYS A 235 -13.37 -17.00 6.78
C LYS A 235 -13.44 -17.01 5.24
N LEU A 236 -14.36 -16.22 4.67
CA LEU A 236 -14.50 -16.05 3.23
C LEU A 236 -13.24 -15.45 2.59
N LYS A 237 -12.61 -14.44 3.22
CA LYS A 237 -11.34 -13.89 2.74
C LYS A 237 -10.22 -14.94 2.77
N LYS A 238 -10.15 -15.78 3.81
CA LYS A 238 -9.17 -16.88 3.90
C LYS A 238 -9.40 -17.89 2.79
N LEU A 239 -10.66 -18.26 2.53
CA LEU A 239 -11.07 -19.16 1.44
C LEU A 239 -10.68 -18.58 0.07
N ILE A 240 -11.08 -17.34 -0.25
CA ILE A 240 -10.78 -16.71 -1.56
C ILE A 240 -9.28 -16.68 -1.84
N ASN A 241 -8.45 -16.41 -0.83
CA ASN A 241 -6.99 -16.39 -1.00
C ASN A 241 -6.39 -17.77 -1.28
N SER A 242 -7.08 -18.85 -0.89
CA SER A 242 -6.67 -20.24 -1.13
C SER A 242 -7.20 -20.83 -2.45
N LEU A 243 -8.14 -20.14 -3.12
CA LEU A 243 -8.63 -20.52 -4.46
C LEU A 243 -7.60 -20.16 -5.54
N ALA A 244 -7.62 -20.92 -6.64
CA ALA A 244 -6.75 -20.65 -7.80
C ALA A 244 -7.08 -19.28 -8.43
N THR A 245 -8.37 -18.98 -8.57
CA THR A 245 -8.88 -17.68 -9.00
C THR A 245 -9.40 -16.91 -7.79
N LYS A 246 -8.71 -15.84 -7.42
CA LYS A 246 -9.01 -15.00 -6.23
C LYS A 246 -10.10 -13.96 -6.50
N ASN A 247 -11.13 -14.36 -7.26
CA ASN A 247 -12.24 -13.51 -7.68
C ASN A 247 -13.57 -14.23 -7.42
N ILE A 248 -14.67 -13.56 -7.77
CA ILE A 248 -16.02 -14.12 -7.58
C ILE A 248 -16.24 -15.39 -8.41
N ASP A 249 -15.67 -15.47 -9.62
CA ASP A 249 -15.81 -16.63 -10.48
C ASP A 249 -15.18 -17.88 -9.85
N GLY A 250 -14.03 -17.73 -9.19
CA GLY A 250 -13.40 -18.80 -8.43
C GLY A 250 -14.26 -19.30 -7.29
N TYR A 251 -14.91 -18.39 -6.57
CA TYR A 251 -15.85 -18.76 -5.53
C TYR A 251 -17.12 -19.43 -6.08
N ARG A 252 -17.67 -18.92 -7.19
CA ARG A 252 -18.80 -19.56 -7.89
C ARG A 252 -18.45 -20.98 -8.33
N ALA A 253 -17.27 -21.19 -8.90
CA ALA A 253 -16.77 -22.51 -9.29
C ALA A 253 -16.61 -23.44 -8.08
N TYR A 254 -16.10 -22.93 -6.96
CA TYR A 254 -15.97 -23.66 -5.71
C TYR A 254 -17.32 -24.16 -5.19
N VAL A 255 -18.32 -23.28 -5.09
CA VAL A 255 -19.67 -23.67 -4.60
C VAL A 255 -20.31 -24.68 -5.55
N LYS A 256 -20.16 -24.50 -6.87
CA LYS A 256 -20.64 -25.50 -7.85
C LYS A 256 -19.95 -26.85 -7.69
N ALA A 257 -18.63 -26.86 -7.46
CA ALA A 257 -17.87 -28.09 -7.23
C ALA A 257 -18.34 -28.80 -5.96
N PHE A 258 -18.62 -28.05 -4.88
CA PHE A 258 -19.25 -28.61 -3.68
C PHE A 258 -20.60 -29.23 -3.99
N MET A 259 -21.50 -28.53 -4.69
CA MET A 259 -22.83 -29.04 -5.03
C MET A 259 -22.77 -30.33 -5.88
N ALA A 260 -21.74 -30.50 -6.70
CA ALA A 260 -21.55 -31.69 -7.52
C ALA A 260 -20.89 -32.85 -6.75
N ALA A 261 -19.99 -32.56 -5.81
CA ALA A 261 -19.24 -33.56 -5.05
C ALA A 261 -19.91 -33.98 -3.74
N ALA A 262 -20.83 -33.16 -3.21
CA ALA A 262 -21.44 -33.40 -1.91
C ALA A 262 -22.39 -34.60 -1.93
N ARG A 263 -22.26 -35.47 -0.93
CA ARG A 263 -23.18 -36.59 -0.69
C ARG A 263 -24.56 -36.11 -0.24
N PRO A 264 -25.62 -36.93 -0.42
CA PRO A 264 -26.97 -36.66 0.11
C PRO A 264 -27.00 -36.23 1.59
N PHE A 265 -26.09 -36.79 2.40
CA PHE A 265 -25.88 -36.42 3.80
C PHE A 265 -25.74 -34.90 4.03
N HIS A 266 -25.09 -34.18 3.12
CA HIS A 266 -24.86 -32.73 3.24
C HIS A 266 -26.11 -31.90 2.97
N PHE A 267 -27.11 -32.48 2.30
CA PHE A 267 -28.38 -31.84 1.95
C PHE A 267 -29.50 -32.17 2.93
N GLY A 268 -29.20 -32.89 4.03
CA GLY A 268 -30.21 -33.25 5.03
C GLY A 268 -30.75 -34.67 4.93
N ASP A 269 -30.28 -35.49 3.98
CA ASP A 269 -30.62 -36.91 3.92
C ASP A 269 -29.83 -37.69 4.99
N ASN A 270 -30.18 -37.45 6.24
CA ASN A 270 -29.67 -38.14 7.41
C ASN A 270 -30.68 -38.15 8.56
N ASP A 271 -30.57 -39.13 9.45
CA ASP A 271 -31.48 -39.26 10.61
C ASP A 271 -31.33 -38.14 11.65
N ARG A 272 -30.37 -37.23 11.46
CA ARG A 272 -29.97 -36.19 12.41
C ARG A 272 -30.46 -34.79 12.01
N GLY A 273 -31.11 -34.65 10.85
CA GLY A 273 -31.56 -33.37 10.30
C GLY A 273 -30.42 -32.36 10.07
N TRP A 274 -29.17 -32.81 9.97
CA TRP A 274 -28.03 -31.93 9.76
C TRP A 274 -27.92 -31.55 8.29
N VAL A 275 -27.74 -30.26 8.02
CA VAL A 275 -27.57 -29.72 6.66
C VAL A 275 -26.32 -28.85 6.61
N ALA A 276 -25.59 -28.91 5.50
CA ALA A 276 -24.45 -28.04 5.27
C ALA A 276 -24.89 -26.57 5.20
N THR A 277 -24.36 -25.75 6.09
CA THR A 277 -24.64 -24.31 6.11
C THR A 277 -23.56 -23.54 5.36
N PHE A 278 -23.83 -22.27 5.05
CA PHE A 278 -22.81 -21.35 4.51
C PHE A 278 -21.50 -21.38 5.32
N ASP A 279 -21.59 -21.38 6.65
CA ASP A 279 -20.42 -21.43 7.53
C ASP A 279 -19.62 -22.74 7.42
N TYR A 280 -20.27 -23.85 7.08
CA TYR A 280 -19.61 -25.12 6.79
C TYR A 280 -18.76 -25.01 5.52
N LEU A 281 -19.31 -24.45 4.44
CA LEU A 281 -18.60 -24.28 3.18
C LEU A 281 -17.39 -23.34 3.28
N LEU A 282 -17.36 -22.43 4.25
CA LEU A 282 -16.23 -21.52 4.46
C LEU A 282 -15.03 -22.19 5.17
N GLN A 283 -15.15 -23.44 5.62
CA GLN A 283 -14.09 -24.12 6.36
C GLN A 283 -13.00 -24.63 5.40
N PRO A 284 -11.70 -24.43 5.72
CA PRO A 284 -10.58 -24.89 4.87
C PRO A 284 -10.59 -26.40 4.61
N ARG A 285 -11.09 -27.20 5.56
CA ARG A 285 -11.22 -28.65 5.41
C ARG A 285 -12.15 -29.04 4.27
N VAL A 286 -13.21 -28.27 4.01
CA VAL A 286 -14.18 -28.55 2.95
C VAL A 286 -13.53 -28.33 1.59
N LEU A 287 -12.75 -27.26 1.42
CA LEU A 287 -11.96 -27.04 0.21
C LEU A 287 -10.96 -28.16 -0.04
N THR A 288 -10.32 -28.65 1.02
CA THR A 288 -9.37 -29.77 0.93
C THR A 288 -10.11 -31.05 0.50
N ALA A 289 -11.24 -31.36 1.12
CA ALA A 289 -12.07 -32.52 0.78
C ALA A 289 -12.62 -32.47 -0.66
N ILE A 290 -13.00 -31.31 -1.19
CA ILE A 290 -13.41 -31.16 -2.60
C ILE A 290 -12.24 -31.47 -3.54
N ARG A 291 -11.04 -30.99 -3.21
CA ARG A 291 -9.83 -31.22 -4.03
C ARG A 291 -9.39 -32.68 -4.02
N GLU A 292 -9.56 -33.35 -2.88
CA GLU A 292 -9.23 -34.77 -2.70
C GLU A 292 -10.36 -35.70 -3.15
N GLY A 293 -11.57 -35.16 -3.42
CA GLY A 293 -12.74 -35.94 -3.80
C GLY A 293 -13.32 -36.80 -2.67
N THR A 294 -13.06 -36.44 -1.41
CA THR A 294 -13.40 -37.22 -0.20
C THR A 294 -14.69 -36.77 0.49
N LEU A 295 -15.45 -35.88 -0.16
CA LEU A 295 -16.68 -35.29 0.35
C LEU A 295 -17.88 -36.26 0.38
#